data_AF-A0A7Y7CF45-F1
#
_entry.id   AF-A0A7Y7CF45-F1
#
_cell.length_a   1.000
_cell.length_b   1.000
_cell.length_c   1.000
_cell.angle_alpha   90.00
_cell.angle_beta   90.00
_cell.angle_gamma   90.00
#
_symmetry.space_group_name_H-M   'P 1'
#
loop_
_entity.id
_entity.type
_entity.pdbx_description
1 polymer ?
#
loop_
_entity_poly.entity_id
_entity_poly.type
_entity_poly.pdbx_seq_one_letter_code
_entity_poly.pdbx_strand_id
1 'polypeptide(L)'
;MDKRVRRSCLAFASILALAGCSTQEDLLEAPETPQPARTTPLHSERAGIGLLHQSGDKSQMTGVSVNTFRSLIVTETAILANFPMRDVFTQLAAQANGSGVTALSLFRQLWDTQNNSPGLNQGQHCNDQTVSGQTLFNSFPYQCRAQEGTQATQDPFTNPNLATGYKAVGLFNRFDLAPADGANCGEYRIVFARKSGETNVLSRNFIIFEGVLPNPHLDEGLDGCLPVAEFWSGLSNDPDANSRSAKLRTFYFQGLPGFRPVVHIDNYGADPATIAGQIRTNQFMQSNWLLREFKLQKTCGVGGTCTSLKAIISTDKVNPFGGLFNPASTHARATDFRFFFESQVEALARNDINLFNMDVQDQFNGGQSDAQGGENNYTGQFGTGTSALRSLIQAELTRIGSTLTPVNIVARAKALSCAGCHELSNSNPLGGGITWPNSLGFTHVSELTDANGPEGIRFRISPALTDVFLPHRKAVFEEFLNRPRPCHHVCRPGNPIPTTCSPCAAAVCEGDPFCCTGSWDSICVDQARDICELACN
;
A
#
# COMPACT_ATOMS: atom_id res chain seq x y z
N MET A 1 -70.67 -61.34 -10.22
CA MET A 1 -70.75 -60.91 -11.63
C MET A 1 -69.66 -59.88 -11.86
N ASP A 2 -68.47 -60.39 -12.19
CA ASP A 2 -67.75 -60.17 -13.47
C ASP A 2 -66.94 -58.86 -13.46
N LYS A 3 -65.64 -58.91 -13.13
CA LYS A 3 -64.45 -59.26 -13.96
C LYS A 3 -64.03 -58.13 -14.92
N ARG A 4 -62.91 -57.48 -14.61
CA ARG A 4 -61.59 -57.53 -15.31
C ARG A 4 -60.65 -56.46 -14.71
N VAL A 5 -59.50 -56.80 -14.08
CA VAL A 5 -58.18 -57.17 -14.67
C VAL A 5 -57.55 -55.92 -15.33
N ARG A 6 -56.40 -55.32 -14.96
CA ARG A 6 -55.04 -55.70 -14.46
C ARG A 6 -54.37 -54.36 -14.02
N ARG A 7 -53.27 -54.24 -13.26
CA ARG A 7 -52.11 -55.12 -12.98
C ARG A 7 -51.36 -54.59 -11.75
N SER A 8 -50.93 -55.53 -10.91
CA SER A 8 -50.13 -55.39 -9.69
C SER A 8 -48.67 -54.99 -9.93
N CYS A 9 -48.02 -54.36 -8.93
CA CYS A 9 -47.04 -55.00 -8.05
C CYS A 9 -46.25 -53.97 -7.22
N LEU A 10 -46.39 -54.03 -5.89
CA LEU A 10 -45.30 -53.74 -4.95
C LEU A 10 -44.33 -54.92 -4.97
N ALA A 11 -43.02 -54.67 -5.04
CA ALA A 11 -42.02 -55.43 -4.29
C ALA A 11 -40.64 -54.72 -4.33
N PHE A 12 -40.03 -54.69 -3.16
CA PHE A 12 -38.62 -54.39 -2.88
C PHE A 12 -37.65 -55.17 -3.77
N ALA A 13 -36.53 -54.55 -4.18
CA ALA A 13 -35.19 -54.84 -3.64
C ALA A 13 -34.05 -54.44 -4.60
N SER A 14 -32.97 -53.94 -3.98
CA SER A 14 -31.57 -54.14 -4.37
C SER A 14 -30.93 -53.26 -5.47
N ILE A 15 -30.02 -52.39 -4.97
CA ILE A 15 -28.61 -52.26 -5.37
C ILE A 15 -28.35 -52.25 -6.88
N LEU A 16 -28.01 -51.07 -7.40
CA LEU A 16 -26.74 -50.84 -8.09
C LEU A 16 -26.49 -49.31 -8.12
N ALA A 17 -25.80 -48.80 -7.10
CA ALA A 17 -25.13 -47.52 -7.22
C ALA A 17 -24.00 -47.70 -8.23
N LEU A 18 -24.26 -47.35 -9.49
CA LEU A 18 -23.17 -47.09 -10.43
C LEU A 18 -22.45 -45.85 -9.91
N ALA A 19 -21.32 -46.11 -9.24
CA ALA A 19 -20.24 -45.18 -9.10
C ALA A 19 -19.82 -44.74 -10.51
N GLY A 20 -20.47 -43.71 -11.02
CA GLY A 20 -19.90 -42.87 -12.05
C GLY A 20 -18.80 -42.07 -11.37
N CYS A 21 -17.55 -42.41 -11.69
CA CYS A 21 -16.38 -41.65 -11.31
C CYS A 21 -16.56 -40.19 -11.78
N SER A 22 -17.05 -39.36 -10.87
CA SER A 22 -16.81 -37.93 -10.89
C SER A 22 -15.35 -37.73 -10.49
N THR A 23 -14.43 -37.76 -11.46
CA THR A 23 -13.16 -37.07 -11.32
C THR A 23 -13.43 -35.59 -11.55
N GLN A 24 -14.19 -34.99 -10.65
CA GLN A 24 -14.31 -33.55 -10.55
C GLN A 24 -13.19 -33.15 -9.60
N GLU A 25 -12.17 -32.49 -10.15
CA GLU A 25 -11.19 -31.73 -9.39
C GLU A 25 -11.95 -30.62 -8.65
N ASP A 26 -12.65 -31.00 -7.59
CA ASP A 26 -13.38 -30.09 -6.72
C ASP A 26 -12.36 -29.22 -5.98
N LEU A 27 -12.26 -27.97 -6.46
CA LEU A 27 -12.09 -26.75 -5.69
C LEU A 27 -11.01 -26.82 -4.59
N LEU A 28 -9.78 -26.45 -4.98
CA LEU A 28 -8.66 -26.19 -4.06
C LEU A 28 -8.91 -24.91 -3.25
N GLU A 29 -9.90 -24.90 -2.35
CA GLU A 29 -9.93 -23.93 -1.27
C GLU A 29 -9.23 -24.58 -0.08
N ALA A 30 -8.06 -24.04 0.29
CA ALA A 30 -7.42 -24.48 1.52
C ALA A 30 -8.36 -24.13 2.69
N PRO A 31 -8.50 -24.98 3.72
CA PRO A 31 -9.17 -24.57 4.94
C PRO A 31 -8.43 -23.35 5.48
N GLU A 32 -9.03 -22.17 5.31
CA GLU A 32 -8.45 -20.93 5.77
C GLU A 32 -8.44 -20.96 7.29
N THR A 33 -7.24 -20.86 7.87
CA THR A 33 -7.16 -20.37 9.24
C THR A 33 -7.75 -18.97 9.19
N PRO A 34 -8.84 -18.66 9.94
CA PRO A 34 -9.44 -17.35 9.89
C PRO A 34 -8.33 -16.33 10.19
N GLN A 35 -7.96 -15.50 9.20
CA GLN A 35 -7.20 -14.32 9.55
C GLN A 35 -8.07 -13.55 10.55
N PRO A 36 -7.50 -13.05 11.65
CA PRO A 36 -8.28 -12.23 12.57
C PRO A 36 -8.92 -11.13 11.73
N ALA A 37 -10.25 -11.10 11.73
CA ALA A 37 -11.00 -10.16 10.91
C ALA A 37 -10.47 -8.75 11.20
N ARG A 38 -9.78 -8.15 10.22
CA ARG A 38 -9.39 -6.75 10.34
C ARG A 38 -10.69 -5.95 10.28
N THR A 39 -10.96 -5.23 11.36
CA THR A 39 -12.13 -4.34 11.44
C THR A 39 -11.92 -3.06 10.63
N THR A 40 -10.69 -2.81 10.17
CA THR A 40 -10.30 -1.63 9.40
C THR A 40 -10.00 -1.97 7.94
N PRO A 41 -10.40 -1.12 6.98
CA PRO A 41 -10.09 -1.29 5.56
C PRO A 41 -8.59 -1.41 5.31
N LEU A 42 -8.22 -2.19 4.29
CA LEU A 42 -6.84 -2.35 3.86
C LEU A 42 -6.37 -1.08 3.12
N HIS A 43 -5.17 -0.60 3.44
CA HIS A 43 -4.58 0.56 2.76
C HIS A 43 -4.34 0.24 1.28
N SER A 44 -4.77 1.14 0.40
CA SER A 44 -4.58 1.02 -1.05
C SER A 44 -3.49 1.98 -1.54
N GLU A 45 -2.71 1.52 -2.51
CA GLU A 45 -1.58 2.22 -3.15
C GLU A 45 -1.97 3.48 -3.95
N ARG A 46 -3.27 3.57 -4.25
CA ARG A 46 -3.95 4.64 -4.98
C ARG A 46 -5.28 4.86 -4.29
N ALA A 47 -5.34 5.86 -3.42
CA ALA A 47 -6.49 6.16 -2.60
C ALA A 47 -6.43 7.64 -2.17
N GLY A 48 -7.33 8.01 -1.26
CA GLY A 48 -7.29 9.28 -0.59
C GLY A 48 -7.57 10.47 -1.51
N ILE A 49 -7.09 11.63 -1.09
CA ILE A 49 -7.25 12.90 -1.81
C ILE A 49 -6.60 12.89 -3.20
N GLY A 50 -5.67 11.97 -3.46
CA GLY A 50 -5.04 11.77 -4.76
C GLY A 50 -6.00 11.28 -5.86
N LEU A 51 -7.17 10.75 -5.49
CA LEU A 51 -8.22 10.33 -6.45
C LEU A 51 -9.35 11.35 -6.60
N LEU A 52 -9.30 12.45 -5.86
CA LEU A 52 -10.26 13.53 -6.00
C LEU A 52 -9.90 14.35 -7.24
N HIS A 53 -10.92 14.75 -8.00
CA HIS A 53 -10.73 15.83 -8.97
C HIS A 53 -10.31 17.09 -8.22
N GLN A 54 -9.32 17.80 -8.75
CA GLN A 54 -8.95 19.11 -8.23
C GLN A 54 -10.20 19.97 -8.13
N SER A 55 -10.43 20.55 -6.95
CA SER A 55 -11.63 21.33 -6.66
C SER A 55 -11.61 22.68 -7.39
N GLY A 56 -12.80 23.31 -7.45
CA GLY A 56 -13.10 24.56 -8.16
C GLY A 56 -12.37 25.81 -7.64
N ASP A 57 -13.03 26.96 -7.73
CA ASP A 57 -12.42 28.31 -7.70
C ASP A 57 -11.16 28.46 -6.82
N LYS A 58 -10.02 28.61 -7.50
CA LYS A 58 -8.67 28.74 -6.92
C LYS A 58 -8.35 30.17 -6.46
N SER A 59 -9.32 31.10 -6.52
CA SER A 59 -9.12 32.52 -6.21
C SER A 59 -8.63 32.80 -4.78
N GLN A 60 -8.81 31.86 -3.85
CA GLN A 60 -8.45 31.98 -2.44
C GLN A 60 -7.20 31.16 -2.04
N MET A 61 -6.45 30.60 -2.99
CA MET A 61 -5.27 29.77 -2.72
C MET A 61 -4.02 30.60 -2.39
N THR A 62 -3.27 30.21 -1.35
CA THR A 62 -2.16 31.00 -0.77
C THR A 62 -0.81 30.92 -1.52
N GLY A 63 -0.76 30.37 -2.73
CA GLY A 63 0.41 30.39 -3.62
C GLY A 63 1.62 29.53 -3.20
N VAL A 64 1.52 28.69 -2.17
CA VAL A 64 2.56 27.73 -1.75
C VAL A 64 2.89 26.79 -2.90
N SER A 65 4.18 26.72 -3.25
CA SER A 65 4.72 25.76 -4.22
C SER A 65 5.88 24.99 -3.61
N VAL A 66 5.93 23.68 -3.85
CA VAL A 66 6.93 22.76 -3.29
C VAL A 66 7.94 22.28 -4.34
N ASN A 67 9.19 22.06 -3.94
CA ASN A 67 10.16 21.35 -4.75
C ASN A 67 9.91 19.83 -4.66
N THR A 68 9.55 19.22 -5.79
CA THR A 68 9.27 17.78 -5.92
C THR A 68 10.36 16.90 -5.30
N PHE A 69 11.64 17.23 -5.54
CA PHE A 69 12.79 16.42 -5.13
C PHE A 69 13.27 16.69 -3.70
N ARG A 70 12.60 17.61 -2.99
CA ARG A 70 12.83 17.85 -1.56
C ARG A 70 11.64 17.44 -0.71
N SER A 71 10.43 17.60 -1.24
CA SER A 71 9.18 17.52 -0.46
C SER A 71 8.27 16.35 -0.83
N LEU A 72 8.49 15.69 -1.98
CA LEU A 72 7.67 14.55 -2.41
C LEU A 72 8.47 13.26 -2.53
N ILE A 73 9.69 13.36 -3.05
CA ILE A 73 10.60 12.22 -3.23
C ILE A 73 12.03 12.66 -3.00
N VAL A 74 12.73 12.00 -2.08
CA VAL A 74 14.13 12.27 -1.75
C VAL A 74 14.96 11.08 -2.19
N THR A 75 15.88 11.31 -3.13
CA THR A 75 16.72 10.26 -3.74
C THR A 75 18.21 10.59 -3.73
N GLU A 76 18.58 11.69 -3.10
CA GLU A 76 19.93 12.22 -2.99
C GLU A 76 20.77 11.28 -2.12
N THR A 77 21.91 10.83 -2.65
CA THR A 77 22.76 9.84 -1.97
C THR A 77 23.30 10.39 -0.65
N ALA A 78 23.58 11.69 -0.58
CA ALA A 78 24.06 12.37 0.63
C ALA A 78 23.04 12.32 1.79
N ILE A 79 21.74 12.38 1.48
CA ILE A 79 20.68 12.25 2.49
C ILE A 79 20.50 10.78 2.85
N LEU A 80 20.33 9.93 1.84
CA LEU A 80 19.98 8.51 2.03
C LEU A 80 21.09 7.67 2.68
N ALA A 81 22.35 8.10 2.59
CA ALA A 81 23.45 7.49 3.34
C ALA A 81 23.20 7.52 4.86
N ASN A 82 22.39 8.46 5.35
CA ASN A 82 21.98 8.56 6.74
C ASN A 82 20.71 7.77 7.06
N PHE A 83 20.27 6.84 6.21
CA PHE A 83 19.13 5.96 6.48
C PHE A 83 19.56 4.49 6.35
N PRO A 84 20.42 3.96 7.24
CA PRO A 84 20.81 2.56 7.17
C PRO A 84 19.63 1.65 7.53
N MET A 85 19.47 0.55 6.80
CA MET A 85 18.38 -0.41 7.04
C MET A 85 18.39 -0.99 8.47
N ARG A 86 19.58 -1.07 9.07
CA ARG A 86 19.76 -1.50 10.46
C ARG A 86 18.93 -0.65 11.43
N ASP A 87 18.85 0.67 11.23
CA ASP A 87 18.12 1.55 12.13
C ASP A 87 16.62 1.25 12.11
N VAL A 88 16.06 0.98 10.92
CA VAL A 88 14.65 0.59 10.78
C VAL A 88 14.37 -0.68 11.56
N PHE A 89 15.12 -1.76 11.30
CA PHE A 89 14.91 -3.03 12.00
C PHE A 89 15.21 -2.95 13.50
N THR A 90 16.16 -2.11 13.91
CA THR A 90 16.49 -1.92 15.34
C THR A 90 15.36 -1.20 16.06
N GLN A 91 14.78 -0.17 15.45
CA GLN A 91 13.63 0.54 16.01
C GLN A 91 12.40 -0.36 16.11
N LEU A 92 12.09 -1.13 15.05
CA LEU A 92 10.97 -2.08 15.07
C LEU A 92 11.15 -3.16 16.14
N ALA A 93 12.37 -3.70 16.29
CA ALA A 93 12.69 -4.67 17.32
C ALA A 93 12.57 -4.07 18.74
N ALA A 94 13.04 -2.83 18.95
CA ALA A 94 12.95 -2.15 20.23
C ALA A 94 11.49 -1.88 20.67
N GLN A 95 10.60 -1.58 19.72
CA GLN A 95 9.17 -1.37 19.96
C GLN A 95 8.41 -2.67 20.31
N ALA A 96 9.04 -3.83 20.17
CA ALA A 96 8.47 -5.12 20.53
C ALA A 96 8.55 -5.46 22.05
N ASN A 97 8.83 -4.46 22.90
CA ASN A 97 8.72 -4.48 24.37
C ASN A 97 9.27 -5.74 25.07
N GLY A 98 10.56 -6.05 24.89
CA GLY A 98 11.24 -7.09 25.69
C GLY A 98 11.09 -8.54 25.21
N SER A 99 10.57 -8.73 24.00
CA SER A 99 10.37 -10.05 23.36
C SER A 99 11.65 -10.81 22.93
N GLY A 100 12.85 -10.30 23.25
CA GLY A 100 14.13 -10.89 22.80
C GLY A 100 14.36 -10.78 21.28
N VAL A 101 13.45 -10.11 20.56
CA VAL A 101 13.55 -9.85 19.12
C VAL A 101 14.69 -8.86 18.86
N THR A 102 15.52 -9.16 17.88
CA THR A 102 16.62 -8.31 17.42
C THR A 102 16.38 -7.86 15.98
N ALA A 103 17.09 -6.81 15.56
CA ALA A 103 17.08 -6.39 14.16
C ALA A 103 17.41 -7.56 13.20
N LEU A 104 18.43 -8.35 13.57
CA LEU A 104 18.86 -9.51 12.79
C LEU A 104 17.81 -10.62 12.76
N SER A 105 17.17 -10.94 13.88
CA SER A 105 16.14 -11.98 13.89
C SER A 105 14.92 -11.58 13.04
N LEU A 106 14.50 -10.31 13.05
CA LEU A 106 13.41 -9.84 12.18
C LEU A 106 13.78 -9.92 10.70
N PHE A 107 14.99 -9.48 10.33
CA PHE A 107 15.47 -9.60 8.94
C PHE A 107 15.50 -11.07 8.48
N ARG A 108 16.00 -11.95 9.33
CA ARG A 108 16.08 -13.38 9.03
C ARG A 108 14.71 -14.02 8.92
N GLN A 109 13.79 -13.72 9.84
CA GLN A 109 12.40 -14.19 9.77
C GLN A 109 11.71 -13.76 8.48
N LEU A 110 11.88 -12.49 8.06
CA LEU A 110 11.29 -11.99 6.83
C LEU A 110 11.76 -12.80 5.61
N TRP A 111 13.07 -13.06 5.49
CA TRP A 111 13.58 -13.84 4.36
C TRP A 111 13.32 -15.35 4.48
N ASP A 112 13.18 -15.86 5.69
CA ASP A 112 12.87 -17.28 5.90
C ASP A 112 11.47 -17.66 5.44
N THR A 113 10.56 -16.68 5.32
CA THR A 113 9.25 -16.87 4.67
C THR A 113 9.34 -17.38 3.23
N GLN A 114 10.50 -17.26 2.60
CA GLN A 114 10.75 -17.74 1.24
C GLN A 114 11.22 -19.20 1.19
N ASN A 115 11.61 -19.78 2.33
CA ASN A 115 12.07 -21.15 2.45
C ASN A 115 10.93 -22.10 2.81
N ASN A 116 11.12 -23.38 2.49
CA ASN A 116 10.24 -24.44 2.99
C ASN A 116 10.41 -24.59 4.50
N SER A 117 9.32 -24.90 5.20
CA SER A 117 9.28 -25.37 6.58
C SER A 117 10.19 -26.61 6.73
N PRO A 118 10.94 -26.74 7.84
CA PRO A 118 10.89 -25.89 9.04
C PRO A 118 11.78 -24.64 9.01
N GLY A 119 12.52 -24.36 7.92
CA GLY A 119 13.40 -23.19 7.80
C GLY A 119 14.30 -22.96 9.04
N LEU A 120 14.34 -21.72 9.53
CA LEU A 120 14.92 -21.33 10.82
C LEU A 120 13.99 -21.61 12.01
N ASN A 121 12.75 -22.03 11.75
CA ASN A 121 11.70 -22.29 12.73
C ASN A 121 11.37 -21.07 13.61
N GLN A 122 11.36 -19.88 13.00
CA GLN A 122 11.15 -18.58 13.69
C GLN A 122 9.95 -17.79 13.16
N GLY A 123 9.21 -18.31 12.18
CA GLY A 123 8.14 -17.59 11.51
C GLY A 123 7.33 -18.48 10.58
N GLN A 124 6.58 -17.83 9.69
CA GLN A 124 5.87 -18.51 8.60
C GLN A 124 6.84 -18.92 7.49
N HIS A 125 6.46 -19.94 6.73
CA HIS A 125 7.14 -20.43 5.54
C HIS A 125 6.20 -20.43 4.34
N CYS A 126 6.77 -20.39 3.14
CA CYS A 126 6.00 -20.36 1.89
C CYS A 126 5.17 -21.61 1.64
N ASN A 127 5.45 -22.72 2.31
CA ASN A 127 4.73 -23.99 2.18
C ASN A 127 3.96 -24.37 3.46
N ASP A 128 3.71 -23.43 4.37
CA ASP A 128 2.89 -23.71 5.57
C ASP A 128 1.46 -24.12 5.20
N GLN A 129 0.95 -23.67 4.05
CA GLN A 129 -0.30 -24.14 3.46
C GLN A 129 0.00 -24.91 2.17
N THR A 130 -0.37 -26.19 2.14
CA THR A 130 -0.27 -27.03 0.96
C THR A 130 -1.55 -27.82 0.73
N VAL A 131 -1.99 -27.90 -0.52
CA VAL A 131 -3.10 -28.75 -0.95
C VAL A 131 -2.66 -29.51 -2.20
N SER A 132 -2.80 -30.83 -2.18
CA SER A 132 -2.38 -31.71 -3.29
C SER A 132 -0.93 -31.49 -3.76
N GLY A 133 -0.03 -31.16 -2.82
CA GLY A 133 1.39 -30.89 -3.11
C GLY A 133 1.70 -29.52 -3.69
N GLN A 134 0.70 -28.65 -3.89
CA GLN A 134 0.89 -27.26 -4.29
C GLN A 134 0.87 -26.34 -3.07
N THR A 135 1.82 -25.40 -3.02
CA THR A 135 1.90 -24.36 -1.99
C THR A 135 0.93 -23.24 -2.32
N LEU A 136 0.12 -22.86 -1.33
CA LEU A 136 -0.94 -21.87 -1.47
C LEU A 136 -0.80 -20.76 -0.45
N PHE A 137 -1.34 -19.59 -0.77
CA PHE A 137 -1.63 -18.52 0.17
C PHE A 137 -2.88 -17.77 -0.30
N ASN A 138 -3.83 -17.53 0.62
CA ASN A 138 -5.15 -16.99 0.29
C ASN A 138 -5.88 -17.81 -0.80
N SER A 139 -5.72 -19.14 -0.74
CA SER A 139 -6.24 -20.10 -1.74
C SER A 139 -5.68 -19.97 -3.16
N PHE A 140 -4.66 -19.14 -3.38
CA PHE A 140 -3.99 -19.00 -4.67
C PHE A 140 -2.57 -19.59 -4.65
N PRO A 141 -2.03 -20.01 -5.81
CA PRO A 141 -0.64 -20.46 -5.90
C PRO A 141 0.34 -19.47 -5.27
N TYR A 142 1.26 -19.99 -4.46
CA TYR A 142 2.26 -19.18 -3.78
C TYR A 142 3.62 -19.88 -3.84
N GLN A 143 4.60 -19.26 -4.50
CA GLN A 143 5.86 -19.92 -4.79
C GLN A 143 6.85 -19.80 -3.63
N CYS A 144 7.60 -20.86 -3.35
CA CYS A 144 8.80 -20.80 -2.51
C CYS A 144 10.02 -20.31 -3.29
N ARG A 145 10.85 -19.48 -2.66
CA ARG A 145 11.96 -18.77 -3.30
C ARG A 145 13.28 -18.95 -2.56
N ALA A 146 13.87 -20.12 -2.75
CA ALA A 146 15.08 -20.52 -2.04
C ALA A 146 16.26 -19.54 -2.24
N GLN A 147 16.42 -18.89 -3.40
CA GLN A 147 17.53 -17.96 -3.63
C GLN A 147 17.40 -16.69 -2.80
N GLU A 148 16.22 -16.07 -2.75
CA GLU A 148 15.94 -14.98 -1.82
C GLU A 148 15.98 -15.47 -0.37
N GLY A 149 15.48 -16.68 -0.10
CA GLY A 149 15.47 -17.31 1.22
C GLY A 149 16.85 -17.56 1.83
N THR A 150 17.92 -17.68 1.02
CA THR A 150 19.30 -17.77 1.52
C THR A 150 19.70 -16.58 2.39
N GLN A 151 19.06 -15.42 2.21
CA GLN A 151 19.31 -14.22 3.01
C GLN A 151 18.97 -14.41 4.49
N ALA A 152 18.09 -15.35 4.82
CA ALA A 152 17.78 -15.71 6.21
C ALA A 152 19.03 -16.21 6.98
N THR A 153 20.07 -16.66 6.29
CA THR A 153 21.33 -17.10 6.91
C THR A 153 22.40 -16.00 6.99
N GLN A 154 22.14 -14.83 6.42
CA GLN A 154 23.09 -13.73 6.31
C GLN A 154 22.90 -12.72 7.45
N ASP A 155 23.91 -11.86 7.64
CA ASP A 155 23.82 -10.65 8.48
C ASP A 155 24.24 -9.44 7.63
N PRO A 156 23.26 -8.66 7.11
CA PRO A 156 23.56 -7.47 6.31
C PRO A 156 23.95 -6.26 7.16
N PHE A 157 23.89 -6.34 8.49
CA PHE A 157 24.04 -5.21 9.41
C PHE A 157 25.46 -5.07 9.95
N THR A 158 26.19 -6.18 10.09
CA THR A 158 27.58 -6.15 10.57
C THR A 158 28.53 -5.46 9.58
N ASN A 159 28.37 -5.71 8.27
CA ASN A 159 29.10 -4.99 7.24
C ASN A 159 28.14 -4.59 6.09
N PRO A 160 27.48 -3.41 6.20
CA PRO A 160 26.49 -2.97 5.22
C PRO A 160 27.11 -2.64 3.86
N ASN A 161 28.44 -2.64 3.74
CA ASN A 161 29.12 -2.34 2.49
C ASN A 161 29.28 -3.55 1.56
N LEU A 162 29.07 -4.77 2.06
CA LEU A 162 29.12 -5.99 1.26
C LEU A 162 27.98 -6.05 0.23
N ALA A 163 28.13 -6.92 -0.76
CA ALA A 163 27.09 -7.19 -1.76
C ALA A 163 25.76 -7.68 -1.13
N THR A 164 25.83 -8.30 0.04
CA THR A 164 24.67 -8.75 0.82
C THR A 164 24.01 -7.63 1.65
N GLY A 165 24.66 -6.48 1.77
CA GLY A 165 24.14 -5.30 2.44
C GLY A 165 23.02 -4.62 1.67
N TYR A 166 22.32 -3.71 2.34
CA TYR A 166 21.24 -2.90 1.77
C TYR A 166 21.52 -1.42 2.00
N LYS A 167 21.14 -0.60 1.01
CA LYS A 167 21.22 0.87 1.09
C LYS A 167 19.86 1.48 0.80
N ALA A 168 19.53 2.57 1.48
CA ALA A 168 18.34 3.35 1.14
C ALA A 168 18.53 3.98 -0.24
N VAL A 169 17.49 3.90 -1.08
CA VAL A 169 17.48 4.46 -2.44
C VAL A 169 16.36 5.48 -2.66
N GLY A 170 15.42 5.60 -1.72
CA GLY A 170 14.41 6.66 -1.78
C GLY A 170 13.59 6.79 -0.50
N LEU A 171 13.23 8.03 -0.18
CA LEU A 171 12.16 8.38 0.76
C LEU A 171 11.01 9.00 0.00
N PHE A 172 9.77 8.63 0.32
CA PHE A 172 8.59 9.10 -0.40
C PHE A 172 7.56 9.65 0.57
N ASN A 173 7.07 10.84 0.25
CA ASN A 173 5.88 11.43 0.84
C ASN A 173 4.67 11.05 -0.04
N ARG A 174 3.76 10.25 0.52
CA ARG A 174 2.47 9.91 -0.10
C ARG A 174 1.31 10.51 0.70
N PHE A 175 1.42 11.79 1.04
CA PHE A 175 0.29 12.55 1.60
C PHE A 175 -0.93 12.54 0.68
N ASP A 176 -0.75 12.35 -0.64
CA ASP A 176 -1.84 12.14 -1.59
C ASP A 176 -2.73 10.93 -1.22
N LEU A 177 -2.22 9.97 -0.45
CA LEU A 177 -2.99 8.81 0.03
C LEU A 177 -3.78 9.08 1.30
N ALA A 178 -3.68 10.28 1.90
CA ALA A 178 -4.49 10.64 3.05
C ALA A 178 -5.98 10.62 2.69
N PRO A 179 -6.82 9.88 3.44
CA PRO A 179 -8.28 9.91 3.26
C PRO A 179 -8.84 11.32 3.40
N ALA A 180 -9.89 11.64 2.63
CA ALA A 180 -10.52 12.97 2.67
C ALA A 180 -11.11 13.31 4.05
N ASP A 181 -11.51 12.31 4.83
CA ASP A 181 -12.00 12.44 6.20
C ASP A 181 -10.87 12.60 7.24
N GLY A 182 -9.61 12.47 6.83
CA GLY A 182 -8.46 12.56 7.73
C GLY A 182 -8.27 11.37 8.66
N ALA A 183 -8.79 10.18 8.33
CA ALA A 183 -8.57 8.98 9.16
C ALA A 183 -7.07 8.64 9.36
N ASN A 184 -6.19 9.10 8.46
CA ASN A 184 -4.74 9.09 8.61
C ASN A 184 -4.11 10.19 7.74
N CYS A 185 -2.81 10.44 7.95
CA CYS A 185 -2.05 11.48 7.26
C CYS A 185 -1.25 10.96 6.06
N GLY A 186 -1.79 9.95 5.38
CA GLY A 186 -1.17 9.31 4.23
C GLY A 186 -0.06 8.33 4.63
N GLU A 187 0.82 8.06 3.68
CA GLU A 187 1.84 7.02 3.78
C GLU A 187 3.24 7.56 3.50
N TYR A 188 4.25 7.01 4.17
CA TYR A 188 5.64 7.46 4.03
C TYR A 188 6.56 6.27 3.87
N ARG A 189 7.36 6.29 2.80
CA ARG A 189 8.13 5.12 2.38
C ARG A 189 9.62 5.27 2.61
N ILE A 190 10.29 4.18 2.96
CA ILE A 190 11.74 4.00 2.80
C ILE A 190 11.97 2.81 1.90
N VAL A 191 12.63 3.02 0.76
CA VAL A 191 13.01 1.96 -0.17
C VAL A 191 14.47 1.58 0.04
N PHE A 192 14.72 0.30 0.27
CA PHE A 192 16.07 -0.27 0.35
C PHE A 192 16.34 -1.16 -0.84
N ALA A 193 17.53 -1.01 -1.43
CA ALA A 193 18.02 -1.90 -2.47
C ALA A 193 19.26 -2.66 -1.98
N ARG A 194 19.34 -3.94 -2.34
CA ARG A 194 20.49 -4.80 -2.06
C ARG A 194 21.69 -4.36 -2.91
N LYS A 195 22.86 -4.19 -2.29
CA LYS A 195 24.05 -3.62 -2.93
C LYS A 195 24.60 -4.47 -4.09
N SER A 196 24.41 -5.78 -4.07
CA SER A 196 24.71 -6.67 -5.19
C SER A 196 24.06 -6.22 -6.51
N GLY A 197 22.95 -5.49 -6.43
CA GLY A 197 22.26 -4.97 -7.59
C GLY A 197 23.00 -3.88 -8.37
N GLU A 198 24.02 -3.28 -7.77
CA GLU A 198 24.87 -2.28 -8.42
C GLU A 198 25.74 -2.88 -9.53
N THR A 199 26.08 -4.16 -9.41
CA THR A 199 27.01 -4.85 -10.31
C THR A 199 26.42 -6.12 -10.93
N ASN A 200 25.35 -6.68 -10.36
CA ASN A 200 24.71 -7.89 -10.87
C ASN A 200 23.18 -7.76 -10.86
N VAL A 201 22.61 -7.60 -12.05
CA VAL A 201 21.16 -7.44 -12.25
C VAL A 201 20.34 -8.66 -11.83
N LEU A 202 20.94 -9.85 -11.82
CA LEU A 202 20.30 -11.11 -11.42
C LEU A 202 20.41 -11.38 -9.92
N SER A 203 21.03 -10.48 -9.16
CA SER A 203 21.13 -10.58 -7.70
C SER A 203 20.62 -9.32 -7.01
N ARG A 204 19.75 -8.57 -7.69
CA ARG A 204 19.05 -7.41 -7.14
C ARG A 204 17.96 -7.88 -6.18
N ASN A 205 17.63 -7.07 -5.19
CA ASN A 205 16.50 -7.32 -4.30
C ASN A 205 16.14 -6.03 -3.57
N PHE A 206 14.86 -5.83 -3.27
CA PHE A 206 14.39 -4.62 -2.60
C PHE A 206 13.53 -4.96 -1.39
N ILE A 207 13.63 -4.14 -0.34
CA ILE A 207 12.70 -4.12 0.79
C ILE A 207 12.17 -2.70 0.92
N ILE A 208 10.86 -2.56 1.01
CA ILE A 208 10.16 -1.28 1.01
C ILE A 208 9.31 -1.23 2.26
N PHE A 209 9.56 -0.24 3.12
CA PHE A 209 8.75 0.01 4.30
C PHE A 209 7.82 1.16 3.98
N GLU A 210 6.51 0.94 4.04
CA GLU A 210 5.48 1.90 3.67
C GLU A 210 4.57 2.10 4.87
N GLY A 211 4.91 3.08 5.71
CA GLY A 211 4.21 3.32 6.97
C GLY A 211 3.04 4.28 6.75
N VAL A 212 1.83 3.84 7.07
CA VAL A 212 0.68 4.74 7.20
C VAL A 212 0.79 5.50 8.52
N LEU A 213 0.80 6.84 8.46
CA LEU A 213 0.94 7.68 9.63
C LEU A 213 -0.45 8.04 10.18
N PRO A 214 -0.82 7.64 11.41
CA PRO A 214 -2.13 7.98 11.95
C PRO A 214 -2.29 9.49 12.13
N ASN A 215 -3.53 9.96 12.02
CA ASN A 215 -3.90 11.31 12.40
C ASN A 215 -4.26 11.33 13.91
N PRO A 216 -3.49 12.04 14.76
CA PRO A 216 -3.78 12.15 16.18
C PRO A 216 -4.96 13.09 16.48
N HIS A 217 -5.45 13.85 15.49
CA HIS A 217 -6.55 14.83 15.60
C HIS A 217 -7.67 14.49 14.62
N LEU A 218 -8.34 13.36 14.86
CA LEU A 218 -9.45 12.88 14.01
C LEU A 218 -10.63 13.86 13.99
N ASP A 219 -10.79 14.66 15.04
CA ASP A 219 -11.79 15.72 15.17
C ASP A 219 -11.56 16.90 14.21
N GLU A 220 -10.30 17.14 13.80
CA GLU A 220 -9.94 18.14 12.79
C GLU A 220 -10.04 17.61 11.34
N GLY A 221 -10.47 16.36 11.17
CA GLY A 221 -10.46 15.67 9.88
C GLY A 221 -9.08 15.76 9.22
N LEU A 222 -9.04 16.01 7.90
CA LEU A 222 -7.77 16.08 7.17
C LEU A 222 -6.88 17.27 7.59
N ASP A 223 -7.42 18.34 8.18
CA ASP A 223 -6.59 19.46 8.69
C ASP A 223 -5.76 19.06 9.90
N GLY A 224 -6.16 18.01 10.63
CA GLY A 224 -5.33 17.41 11.68
C GLY A 224 -3.94 17.01 11.20
N CYS A 225 -3.79 16.73 9.89
CA CYS A 225 -2.55 16.36 9.22
C CYS A 225 -1.72 17.54 8.68
N LEU A 226 -2.17 18.78 8.87
CA LEU A 226 -1.44 19.97 8.41
C LEU A 226 0.02 20.03 8.89
N PRO A 227 0.36 19.73 10.16
CA PRO A 227 1.76 19.78 10.61
C PRO A 227 2.69 18.84 9.81
N VAL A 228 2.16 17.71 9.33
CA VAL A 228 2.92 16.77 8.51
C VAL A 228 3.14 17.35 7.11
N ALA A 229 2.11 17.97 6.52
CA ALA A 229 2.24 18.62 5.23
C ALA A 229 3.19 19.83 5.27
N GLU A 230 3.11 20.66 6.32
CA GLU A 230 4.00 21.80 6.51
C GLU A 230 5.45 21.37 6.73
N PHE A 231 5.69 20.29 7.48
CA PHE A 231 7.02 19.70 7.62
C PHE A 231 7.62 19.36 6.26
N TRP A 232 6.89 18.60 5.43
CA TRP A 232 7.38 18.21 4.10
C TRP A 232 7.52 19.41 3.17
N SER A 233 6.56 20.33 3.16
CA SER A 233 6.62 21.59 2.41
C SER A 233 7.87 22.41 2.77
N GLY A 234 8.17 22.54 4.06
CA GLY A 234 9.32 23.29 4.58
C GLY A 234 10.68 22.78 4.06
N LEU A 235 10.79 21.50 3.69
CA LEU A 235 12.01 20.96 3.06
C LEU A 235 12.33 21.60 1.71
N SER A 236 11.33 22.14 1.01
CA SER A 236 11.52 22.84 -0.28
C SER A 236 12.47 24.02 -0.14
N ASN A 237 12.33 24.76 0.95
CA ASN A 237 13.06 26.01 1.21
C ASN A 237 14.36 25.79 1.98
N ASP A 238 14.70 24.54 2.31
CA ASP A 238 15.94 24.19 2.99
C ASP A 238 17.03 23.80 1.97
N PRO A 239 17.99 24.69 1.67
CA PRO A 239 19.04 24.39 0.70
C PRO A 239 20.06 23.36 1.22
N ASP A 240 20.18 23.17 2.54
CA ASP A 240 21.20 22.31 3.13
C ASP A 240 20.72 20.85 3.18
N ALA A 241 21.42 19.98 2.46
CA ALA A 241 21.14 18.54 2.47
C ALA A 241 21.33 17.90 3.85
N ASN A 242 22.27 18.38 4.67
CA ASN A 242 22.49 17.86 6.02
C ASN A 242 21.33 18.25 6.95
N SER A 243 20.89 19.52 6.89
CA SER A 243 19.68 19.97 7.59
C SER A 243 18.45 19.15 7.20
N ARG A 244 18.20 18.97 5.89
CA ARG A 244 17.09 18.12 5.40
C ARG A 244 17.21 16.68 5.90
N SER A 245 18.41 16.10 5.85
CA SER A 245 18.68 14.76 6.33
C SER A 245 18.32 14.60 7.82
N ALA A 246 18.75 15.55 8.67
CA ALA A 246 18.42 15.54 10.09
C ALA A 246 16.91 15.65 10.34
N LYS A 247 16.22 16.59 9.66
CA LYS A 247 14.76 16.75 9.73
C LYS A 247 14.01 15.49 9.33
N LEU A 248 14.39 14.88 8.21
CA LEU A 248 13.80 13.62 7.74
C LEU A 248 14.07 12.48 8.74
N ARG A 249 15.28 12.39 9.31
CA ARG A 249 15.57 11.39 10.35
C ARG A 249 14.69 11.57 11.58
N THR A 250 14.46 12.81 12.04
CA THR A 250 13.51 13.10 13.11
C THR A 250 12.11 12.62 12.73
N PHE A 251 11.58 13.00 11.57
CA PHE A 251 10.26 12.55 11.11
C PHE A 251 10.10 11.02 11.08
N TYR A 252 11.09 10.30 10.52
CA TYR A 252 11.00 8.84 10.38
C TYR A 252 11.23 8.07 11.69
N PHE A 253 12.15 8.50 12.55
CA PHE A 253 12.57 7.72 13.71
C PHE A 253 12.13 8.29 15.07
N GLN A 254 11.85 9.58 15.17
CA GLN A 254 11.40 10.25 16.40
C GLN A 254 9.92 10.68 16.34
N GLY A 255 9.45 11.11 15.18
CA GLY A 255 8.12 11.71 14.98
C GLY A 255 8.15 13.24 14.97
N LEU A 256 6.98 13.85 14.82
CA LEU A 256 6.75 15.29 14.98
C LEU A 256 6.00 15.54 16.30
N PRO A 257 5.94 16.77 16.82
CA PRO A 257 5.07 17.08 17.95
C PRO A 257 3.64 16.57 17.71
N GLY A 258 3.14 15.71 18.60
CA GLY A 258 1.82 15.07 18.49
C GLY A 258 1.76 13.83 17.57
N PHE A 259 2.77 13.57 16.73
CA PHE A 259 2.81 12.44 15.80
C PHE A 259 3.88 11.41 16.17
N ARG A 260 3.50 10.14 16.21
CA ARG A 260 4.46 9.04 16.35
C ARG A 260 5.42 8.97 15.14
N PRO A 261 6.61 8.37 15.26
CA PRO A 261 7.50 8.18 14.11
C PRO A 261 6.87 7.34 13.00
N VAL A 262 7.29 7.56 11.75
CA VAL A 262 6.90 6.71 10.62
C VAL A 262 7.37 5.26 10.83
N VAL A 263 8.59 5.07 11.36
CA VAL A 263 9.10 3.74 11.73
C VAL A 263 8.48 3.34 13.07
N HIS A 264 7.24 2.86 13.00
CA HIS A 264 6.51 2.33 14.14
C HIS A 264 5.86 1.00 13.77
N ILE A 265 5.98 -0.04 14.60
CA ILE A 265 5.46 -1.38 14.31
C ILE A 265 3.97 -1.39 13.93
N ASP A 266 3.17 -0.53 14.56
CA ASP A 266 1.74 -0.43 14.28
C ASP A 266 1.45 0.21 12.90
N ASN A 267 2.35 1.07 12.38
CA ASN A 267 2.24 1.58 11.00
C ASN A 267 2.41 0.48 9.94
N TYR A 268 2.93 -0.70 10.34
CA TYR A 268 3.12 -1.88 9.49
C TYR A 268 2.24 -3.07 9.90
N GLY A 269 1.25 -2.86 10.78
CA GLY A 269 0.18 -3.83 11.04
C GLY A 269 0.24 -4.56 12.37
N ALA A 270 1.19 -4.22 13.25
CA ALA A 270 1.33 -4.88 14.55
C ALA A 270 0.11 -4.69 15.47
N ASP A 271 -0.64 -3.60 15.29
CA ASP A 271 -1.95 -3.38 15.93
C ASP A 271 -3.06 -3.60 14.89
N PRO A 272 -3.87 -4.67 15.03
CA PRO A 272 -4.95 -4.97 14.10
C PRO A 272 -6.11 -3.95 14.12
N ALA A 273 -6.19 -3.09 15.14
CA ALA A 273 -7.21 -2.06 15.25
C ALA A 273 -6.86 -0.78 14.47
N THR A 274 -5.63 -0.64 14.00
CA THR A 274 -5.18 0.56 13.26
C THR A 274 -5.13 0.31 11.77
N ILE A 275 -5.38 1.35 10.98
CA ILE A 275 -5.04 1.34 9.55
C ILE A 275 -3.52 1.29 9.47
N ALA A 276 -3.02 0.28 8.78
CA ALA A 276 -1.59 0.04 8.64
C ALA A 276 -1.21 -0.04 7.17
N GLY A 277 -0.01 0.46 6.90
CA GLY A 277 0.68 0.24 5.63
C GLY A 277 1.30 -1.15 5.59
N GLN A 278 2.40 -1.29 4.84
CA GLN A 278 2.93 -2.59 4.43
C GLN A 278 4.46 -2.59 4.38
N ILE A 279 5.01 -3.80 4.42
CA ILE A 279 6.39 -4.07 4.06
C ILE A 279 6.34 -4.85 2.76
N ARG A 280 6.96 -4.37 1.69
CA ARG A 280 6.97 -5.05 0.39
C ARG A 280 8.37 -5.41 -0.05
N THR A 281 8.48 -6.45 -0.87
CA THR A 281 9.74 -6.85 -1.49
C THR A 281 9.59 -7.00 -2.99
N ASN A 282 10.64 -6.62 -3.73
CA ASN A 282 10.78 -6.95 -5.14
C ASN A 282 11.94 -7.93 -5.29
N GLN A 283 11.64 -9.16 -5.68
CA GLN A 283 12.50 -10.33 -5.56
C GLN A 283 13.03 -10.73 -6.94
N PHE A 284 14.33 -10.50 -7.17
CA PHE A 284 14.99 -10.67 -8.46
C PHE A 284 16.17 -11.64 -8.44
N MET A 285 16.38 -12.34 -7.32
CA MET A 285 17.52 -13.23 -7.18
C MET A 285 17.31 -14.53 -7.96
N GLN A 286 16.08 -14.88 -8.33
CA GLN A 286 15.74 -15.96 -9.26
C GLN A 286 14.57 -15.57 -10.18
N SER A 287 14.32 -16.38 -11.21
CA SER A 287 13.13 -16.27 -12.07
C SER A 287 11.93 -16.99 -11.44
N ASN A 288 10.70 -16.51 -11.60
CA ASN A 288 10.31 -15.20 -12.15
C ASN A 288 10.53 -14.08 -11.13
N TRP A 289 10.51 -12.83 -11.57
CA TRP A 289 10.51 -11.67 -10.68
C TRP A 289 9.17 -11.53 -9.99
N LEU A 290 9.18 -11.61 -8.66
CA LEU A 290 7.97 -11.58 -7.84
C LEU A 290 7.97 -10.36 -6.91
N LEU A 291 6.80 -9.76 -6.74
CA LEU A 291 6.53 -8.85 -5.63
C LEU A 291 5.81 -9.62 -4.52
N ARG A 292 6.03 -9.21 -3.27
CA ARG A 292 5.36 -9.76 -2.08
C ARG A 292 5.10 -8.71 -1.03
N GLU A 293 4.04 -8.90 -0.28
CA GLU A 293 3.64 -8.09 0.86
C GLU A 293 3.77 -8.84 2.19
N PHE A 294 4.15 -8.09 3.21
CA PHE A 294 4.27 -8.53 4.59
C PHE A 294 3.65 -7.49 5.52
N LYS A 295 3.17 -7.97 6.67
CA LYS A 295 2.83 -7.15 7.83
C LYS A 295 3.68 -7.54 9.03
N LEU A 296 3.71 -6.68 10.03
CA LEU A 296 4.21 -7.05 11.36
C LEU A 296 3.04 -7.54 12.21
N GLN A 297 3.28 -8.57 13.01
CA GLN A 297 2.29 -9.13 13.93
C GLN A 297 2.90 -9.32 15.31
N LYS A 298 2.27 -8.75 16.33
CA LYS A 298 2.55 -9.09 17.74
C LYS A 298 1.88 -10.43 18.06
N THR A 299 2.61 -11.34 18.68
CA THR A 299 2.00 -12.50 19.33
C THR A 299 1.90 -12.20 20.83
N CYS A 300 0.68 -12.15 21.34
CA CYS A 300 0.43 -11.86 22.75
C CYS A 300 -0.23 -13.04 23.44
N GLY A 301 0.25 -13.36 24.64
CA GLY A 301 -0.29 -14.43 25.47
C GLY A 301 -1.59 -14.02 26.16
N VAL A 302 -2.19 -14.96 26.88
CA VAL A 302 -3.35 -14.70 27.75
C VAL A 302 -2.95 -13.65 28.79
N GLY A 303 -3.67 -12.52 28.85
CA GLY A 303 -3.35 -11.38 29.73
C GLY A 303 -2.76 -10.15 29.03
N GLY A 304 -2.59 -10.18 27.70
CA GLY A 304 -2.19 -8.99 26.91
C GLY A 304 -0.69 -8.77 26.78
N THR A 305 0.14 -9.55 27.48
CA THR A 305 1.61 -9.48 27.34
C THR A 305 2.05 -10.02 25.98
N CYS A 306 2.64 -9.16 25.16
CA CYS A 306 3.19 -9.54 23.86
C CYS A 306 4.59 -10.12 24.01
N THR A 307 4.80 -11.33 23.50
CA THR A 307 6.03 -12.11 23.70
C THR A 307 6.87 -12.24 22.43
N SER A 308 6.35 -11.88 21.26
CA SER A 308 7.13 -11.81 20.02
C SER A 308 6.55 -10.82 19.01
N LEU A 309 7.41 -10.37 18.10
CA LEU A 309 7.07 -9.62 16.90
C LEU A 309 7.57 -10.42 15.70
N LYS A 310 6.69 -10.67 14.73
CA LYS A 310 7.00 -11.44 13.52
C LYS A 310 6.69 -10.64 12.28
N ALA A 311 7.50 -10.80 11.24
CA ALA A 311 7.09 -10.47 9.87
C ALA A 311 6.24 -11.65 9.36
N ILE A 312 5.03 -11.37 8.90
CA ILE A 312 4.09 -12.37 8.38
C ILE A 312 3.76 -12.07 6.93
N ILE A 313 3.52 -13.13 6.16
CA ILE A 313 3.07 -13.03 4.77
C ILE A 313 1.68 -12.37 4.76
N SER A 314 1.46 -11.46 3.82
CA SER A 314 0.16 -10.87 3.53
C SER A 314 -0.19 -11.03 2.06
N THR A 315 -1.45 -10.84 1.71
CA THR A 315 -1.82 -10.71 0.30
C THR A 315 -1.29 -9.40 -0.24
N ASP A 316 -0.88 -9.39 -1.50
CA ASP A 316 -0.51 -8.17 -2.21
C ASP A 316 -1.78 -7.34 -2.44
N LYS A 317 -1.85 -6.13 -1.88
CA LYS A 317 -3.05 -5.31 -2.05
C LYS A 317 -3.20 -4.80 -3.48
N VAL A 318 -4.46 -4.70 -3.92
CA VAL A 318 -4.83 -4.27 -5.28
C VAL A 318 -4.22 -5.18 -6.36
N ASN A 319 -4.05 -6.47 -6.04
CA ASN A 319 -3.40 -7.45 -6.90
C ASN A 319 -4.24 -8.74 -6.96
N PRO A 320 -5.41 -8.71 -7.64
CA PRO A 320 -6.24 -9.89 -7.76
C PRO A 320 -5.48 -11.02 -8.45
N PHE A 321 -5.72 -12.26 -8.03
CA PHE A 321 -5.13 -13.43 -8.69
C PHE A 321 -5.63 -13.48 -10.14
N GLY A 322 -4.70 -13.42 -11.11
CA GLY A 322 -5.11 -13.21 -12.49
C GLY A 322 -5.87 -14.39 -13.11
N GLY A 323 -5.75 -15.59 -12.55
CA GLY A 323 -6.58 -16.74 -12.94
C GLY A 323 -8.08 -16.50 -12.73
N LEU A 324 -8.49 -15.51 -11.92
CA LEU A 324 -9.91 -15.13 -11.77
C LEU A 324 -10.46 -14.37 -12.99
N PHE A 325 -9.60 -13.77 -13.81
CA PHE A 325 -10.00 -13.15 -15.08
C PHE A 325 -10.22 -14.17 -16.20
N ASN A 326 -9.72 -15.40 -16.02
CA ASN A 326 -9.79 -16.44 -17.04
C ASN A 326 -11.21 -16.99 -17.15
N PRO A 327 -11.85 -16.95 -18.34
CA PRO A 327 -13.21 -17.43 -18.52
C PRO A 327 -13.37 -18.95 -18.30
N ALA A 328 -12.28 -19.71 -18.39
CA ALA A 328 -12.22 -21.15 -18.11
C ALA A 328 -11.79 -21.47 -16.67
N SER A 329 -11.66 -20.46 -15.80
CA SER A 329 -11.28 -20.67 -14.40
C SER A 329 -12.29 -21.54 -13.68
N THR A 330 -11.80 -22.62 -13.08
CA THR A 330 -12.56 -23.52 -12.20
C THR A 330 -12.43 -23.14 -10.73
N HIS A 331 -11.74 -22.04 -10.42
CA HIS A 331 -11.52 -21.60 -9.04
C HIS A 331 -12.86 -21.24 -8.36
N ALA A 332 -13.05 -21.62 -7.10
CA ALA A 332 -14.30 -21.40 -6.34
C ALA A 332 -14.75 -19.93 -6.37
N ARG A 333 -13.78 -19.02 -6.19
CA ARG A 333 -14.01 -17.56 -6.17
C ARG A 333 -14.20 -16.91 -7.55
N ALA A 334 -14.06 -17.65 -8.65
CA ALA A 334 -14.14 -17.06 -10.00
C ALA A 334 -15.52 -16.49 -10.32
N THR A 335 -16.60 -17.10 -9.81
CA THR A 335 -17.95 -16.58 -10.02
C THR A 335 -18.16 -15.25 -9.30
N ASP A 336 -17.85 -15.19 -8.02
CA ASP A 336 -18.03 -13.99 -7.21
C ASP A 336 -17.12 -12.86 -7.66
N PHE A 337 -15.88 -13.18 -8.07
CA PHE A 337 -14.96 -12.20 -8.64
C PHE A 337 -15.54 -11.48 -9.86
N ARG A 338 -16.33 -12.15 -10.71
CA ARG A 338 -16.89 -11.53 -11.91
C ARG A 338 -17.88 -10.42 -11.57
N PHE A 339 -18.75 -10.65 -10.60
CA PHE A 339 -19.71 -9.65 -10.12
C PHE A 339 -19.01 -8.55 -9.33
N PHE A 340 -18.03 -8.91 -8.51
CA PHE A 340 -17.18 -7.94 -7.85
C PHE A 340 -16.47 -7.03 -8.86
N PHE A 341 -15.83 -7.57 -9.88
CA PHE A 341 -15.06 -6.80 -10.85
C PHE A 341 -15.93 -5.88 -11.70
N GLU A 342 -17.17 -6.29 -12.00
CA GLU A 342 -18.15 -5.41 -12.65
C GLU A 342 -18.39 -4.11 -11.87
N SER A 343 -18.49 -4.18 -10.54
CA SER A 343 -18.61 -2.97 -9.69
C SER A 343 -17.39 -2.04 -9.74
N GLN A 344 -16.23 -2.52 -10.23
CA GLN A 344 -15.01 -1.72 -10.36
C GLN A 344 -14.90 -1.01 -11.72
N VAL A 345 -15.75 -1.35 -12.69
CA VAL A 345 -15.64 -0.87 -14.08
C VAL A 345 -15.75 0.65 -14.17
N GLU A 346 -16.67 1.28 -13.44
CA GLU A 346 -16.85 2.74 -13.47
C GLU A 346 -15.57 3.47 -13.00
N ALA A 347 -14.96 3.02 -11.91
CA ALA A 347 -13.71 3.58 -11.40
C ALA A 347 -12.53 3.36 -12.37
N LEU A 348 -12.47 2.19 -12.99
CA LEU A 348 -11.46 1.86 -14.02
C LEU A 348 -11.69 2.62 -15.34
N ALA A 349 -12.93 3.01 -15.64
CA ALA A 349 -13.29 3.69 -16.88
C ALA A 349 -12.95 5.19 -16.88
N ARG A 350 -12.60 5.79 -15.73
CA ARG A 350 -12.18 7.20 -15.64
C ARG A 350 -11.04 7.49 -16.60
N ASN A 351 -11.19 8.49 -17.47
CA ASN A 351 -10.19 8.77 -18.51
C ASN A 351 -9.05 9.70 -18.03
N ASP A 352 -8.44 9.33 -16.90
CA ASP A 352 -7.27 10.00 -16.34
C ASP A 352 -6.39 8.95 -15.66
N ILE A 353 -5.11 8.90 -16.05
CA ILE A 353 -4.15 7.92 -15.56
C ILE A 353 -3.85 8.02 -14.06
N ASN A 354 -4.08 9.20 -13.49
CA ASN A 354 -3.92 9.44 -12.06
C ASN A 354 -5.18 9.10 -11.26
N LEU A 355 -6.35 9.04 -11.90
CA LEU A 355 -7.64 8.93 -11.20
C LEU A 355 -8.37 7.61 -11.44
N PHE A 356 -8.07 6.86 -12.51
CA PHE A 356 -8.62 5.51 -12.63
C PHE A 356 -8.03 4.62 -11.54
N ASN A 357 -8.89 3.80 -10.94
CA ASN A 357 -8.53 2.95 -9.81
C ASN A 357 -9.43 1.72 -9.73
N MET A 358 -9.07 0.78 -8.85
CA MET A 358 -9.95 -0.28 -8.37
C MET A 358 -9.69 -0.52 -6.89
N ASP A 359 -10.73 -0.89 -6.16
CA ASP A 359 -10.58 -1.59 -4.90
C ASP A 359 -10.57 -3.10 -5.17
N VAL A 360 -9.99 -3.88 -4.26
CA VAL A 360 -9.94 -5.35 -4.36
C VAL A 360 -10.15 -5.95 -2.99
N GLN A 361 -11.29 -6.63 -2.82
CA GLN A 361 -11.55 -7.38 -1.60
C GLN A 361 -10.45 -8.42 -1.36
N ASP A 362 -10.05 -8.59 -0.11
CA ASP A 362 -8.84 -9.34 0.21
C ASP A 362 -8.88 -10.80 -0.24
N GLN A 363 -10.07 -11.40 -0.24
CA GLN A 363 -10.31 -12.77 -0.75
C GLN A 363 -9.93 -12.97 -2.23
N PHE A 364 -9.80 -11.90 -3.02
CA PHE A 364 -9.40 -11.99 -4.42
C PHE A 364 -7.92 -11.72 -4.65
N ASN A 365 -7.20 -11.14 -3.68
CA ASN A 365 -5.80 -10.79 -3.83
C ASN A 365 -4.89 -12.03 -3.79
N GLY A 366 -3.90 -12.10 -4.67
CA GLY A 366 -2.83 -13.10 -4.59
C GLY A 366 -1.86 -12.82 -3.44
N GLY A 367 -1.14 -13.84 -2.96
CA GLY A 367 -0.01 -13.65 -2.04
C GLY A 367 1.26 -13.10 -2.70
N GLN A 368 1.28 -13.11 -4.04
CA GLN A 368 2.42 -12.70 -4.83
C GLN A 368 1.95 -11.98 -6.09
N SER A 369 2.89 -11.29 -6.74
CA SER A 369 2.67 -10.71 -8.05
C SER A 369 3.81 -11.07 -8.99
N ASP A 370 3.52 -11.91 -9.97
CA ASP A 370 4.45 -12.36 -11.00
C ASP A 370 4.48 -11.39 -12.19
N ALA A 371 5.63 -10.75 -12.40
CA ALA A 371 5.82 -9.78 -13.47
C ALA A 371 6.43 -10.35 -14.75
N GLN A 372 6.71 -11.66 -14.80
CA GLN A 372 7.29 -12.32 -15.98
C GLN A 372 6.49 -13.55 -16.43
N GLY A 373 5.65 -14.11 -15.55
CA GLY A 373 4.77 -15.23 -15.86
C GLY A 373 3.34 -14.82 -16.24
N GLY A 374 2.47 -15.82 -16.30
CA GLY A 374 1.08 -15.66 -16.70
C GLY A 374 0.14 -15.22 -15.58
N GLU A 375 0.56 -15.29 -14.31
CA GLU A 375 -0.33 -15.08 -13.16
C GLU A 375 -0.95 -13.68 -13.18
N ASN A 376 -0.15 -12.60 -13.23
CA ASN A 376 -0.67 -11.23 -13.19
C ASN A 376 -0.83 -10.59 -14.58
N ASN A 377 -0.66 -11.36 -15.66
CA ASN A 377 -1.01 -10.93 -17.01
C ASN A 377 -2.53 -11.03 -17.23
N TYR A 378 -3.31 -10.16 -16.60
CA TYR A 378 -4.77 -10.22 -16.61
C TYR A 378 -5.36 -10.17 -18.01
N THR A 379 -4.76 -9.38 -18.92
CA THR A 379 -5.18 -9.31 -20.33
C THR A 379 -4.98 -10.63 -21.05
N GLY A 380 -3.91 -11.36 -20.74
CA GLY A 380 -3.66 -12.70 -21.27
C GLY A 380 -4.66 -13.72 -20.72
N GLN A 381 -4.91 -13.69 -19.41
CA GLN A 381 -5.90 -14.55 -18.74
C GLN A 381 -7.31 -14.31 -19.28
N PHE A 382 -7.70 -13.04 -19.45
CA PHE A 382 -9.00 -12.62 -19.96
C PHE A 382 -9.26 -13.07 -21.41
N GLY A 383 -8.19 -13.21 -22.21
CA GLY A 383 -8.23 -13.66 -23.59
C GLY A 383 -9.02 -12.73 -24.53
N THR A 384 -9.34 -13.23 -25.72
CA THR A 384 -10.07 -12.48 -26.77
C THR A 384 -11.50 -12.98 -26.98
N GLY A 385 -11.83 -14.17 -26.47
CA GLY A 385 -13.14 -14.81 -26.65
C GLY A 385 -14.27 -14.12 -25.87
N THR A 386 -15.50 -14.45 -26.24
CA THR A 386 -16.70 -14.09 -25.49
C THR A 386 -16.72 -14.76 -24.13
N SER A 387 -17.08 -14.03 -23.08
CA SER A 387 -17.18 -14.56 -21.72
C SER A 387 -18.21 -13.79 -20.90
N ALA A 388 -18.70 -14.40 -19.81
CA ALA A 388 -19.61 -13.73 -18.88
C ALA A 388 -19.03 -12.42 -18.33
N LEU A 389 -17.75 -12.43 -17.92
CA LEU A 389 -17.07 -11.23 -17.44
C LEU A 389 -16.98 -10.14 -18.51
N ARG A 390 -16.66 -10.51 -19.76
CA ARG A 390 -16.63 -9.55 -20.88
C ARG A 390 -17.99 -8.90 -21.10
N SER A 391 -19.06 -9.68 -21.03
CA SER A 391 -20.43 -9.17 -21.18
C SER A 391 -20.83 -8.25 -20.03
N LEU A 392 -20.47 -8.58 -18.79
CA LEU A 392 -20.70 -7.72 -17.62
C LEU A 392 -19.98 -6.38 -17.77
N ILE A 393 -18.68 -6.40 -18.10
CA ILE A 393 -17.91 -5.18 -18.33
C ILE A 393 -18.51 -4.36 -19.47
N GLN A 394 -18.91 -5.00 -20.58
CA GLN A 394 -19.48 -4.30 -21.72
C GLN A 394 -20.85 -3.67 -21.39
N ALA A 395 -21.69 -4.36 -20.64
CA ALA A 395 -22.97 -3.83 -20.18
C ALA A 395 -22.77 -2.58 -19.32
N GLU A 396 -21.81 -2.65 -18.40
CA GLU A 396 -21.52 -1.53 -17.49
C GLU A 396 -20.89 -0.34 -18.23
N LEU A 397 -19.96 -0.58 -19.15
CA LEU A 397 -19.43 0.45 -20.05
C LEU A 397 -20.55 1.14 -20.86
N THR A 398 -21.53 0.37 -21.32
CA THR A 398 -22.70 0.91 -22.04
C THR A 398 -23.58 1.75 -21.11
N ARG A 399 -23.81 1.28 -19.87
CA ARG A 399 -24.60 2.00 -18.85
C ARG A 399 -23.99 3.38 -18.53
N ILE A 400 -22.67 3.44 -18.37
CA ILE A 400 -21.95 4.69 -18.05
C ILE A 400 -21.60 5.54 -19.29
N GLY A 401 -21.96 5.10 -20.49
CA GLY A 401 -21.68 5.81 -21.74
C GLY A 401 -20.20 5.88 -22.11
N SER A 402 -19.37 4.94 -21.64
CA SER A 402 -17.94 4.90 -21.94
C SER A 402 -17.65 4.25 -23.29
N THR A 403 -16.72 4.83 -24.05
CA THR A 403 -16.26 4.28 -25.35
C THR A 403 -15.11 3.29 -25.19
N LEU A 404 -14.69 2.98 -23.96
CA LEU A 404 -13.66 1.97 -23.71
C LEU A 404 -14.19 0.58 -24.06
N THR A 405 -13.27 -0.36 -24.23
CA THR A 405 -13.59 -1.78 -24.43
C THR A 405 -13.35 -2.58 -23.14
N PRO A 406 -13.93 -3.78 -23.00
CA PRO A 406 -13.61 -4.66 -21.87
C PRO A 406 -12.12 -4.97 -21.72
N VAL A 407 -11.38 -5.06 -22.83
CA VAL A 407 -9.91 -5.26 -22.79
C VAL A 407 -9.21 -4.04 -22.22
N ASN A 408 -9.69 -2.82 -22.51
CA ASN A 408 -9.12 -1.61 -21.91
C ASN A 408 -9.31 -1.61 -20.38
N ILE A 409 -10.48 -2.01 -19.88
CA ILE A 409 -10.75 -2.08 -18.44
C ILE A 409 -9.85 -3.11 -17.75
N VAL A 410 -9.70 -4.31 -18.31
CA VAL A 410 -8.78 -5.32 -17.77
C VAL A 410 -7.31 -4.88 -17.86
N ALA A 411 -6.92 -4.17 -18.93
CA ALA A 411 -5.59 -3.59 -19.05
C ALA A 411 -5.31 -2.53 -17.98
N ARG A 412 -6.30 -1.69 -17.64
CA ARG A 412 -6.20 -0.72 -16.56
C ARG A 412 -6.11 -1.38 -15.19
N ALA A 413 -6.91 -2.42 -14.93
CA ALA A 413 -6.79 -3.23 -13.72
C ALA A 413 -5.41 -3.88 -13.59
N LYS A 414 -4.86 -4.39 -14.71
CA LYS A 414 -3.48 -4.88 -14.77
C LYS A 414 -2.49 -3.77 -14.41
N ALA A 415 -2.61 -2.58 -14.98
CA ALA A 415 -1.70 -1.48 -14.70
C ALA A 415 -1.66 -1.05 -13.22
N LEU A 416 -2.75 -1.30 -12.47
CA LEU A 416 -2.83 -1.02 -11.04
C LEU A 416 -2.23 -2.13 -10.17
N SER A 417 -2.06 -3.35 -10.70
CA SER A 417 -1.43 -4.44 -9.97
C SER A 417 0.07 -4.20 -9.81
N CYS A 418 0.67 -4.85 -8.81
CA CYS A 418 2.10 -4.81 -8.54
C CYS A 418 2.93 -5.07 -9.81
N ALA A 419 2.71 -6.21 -10.47
CA ALA A 419 3.42 -6.58 -11.70
C ALA A 419 3.12 -5.66 -12.88
N GLY A 420 1.87 -5.17 -13.02
CA GLY A 420 1.52 -4.33 -14.14
C GLY A 420 2.03 -2.90 -14.02
N CYS A 421 2.05 -2.33 -12.83
CA CYS A 421 2.65 -1.02 -12.59
C CYS A 421 4.15 -1.03 -12.92
N HIS A 422 4.84 -2.10 -12.53
CA HIS A 422 6.27 -2.25 -12.63
C HIS A 422 6.76 -2.74 -14.01
N GLU A 423 6.13 -3.73 -14.65
CA GLU A 423 6.66 -4.36 -15.86
C GLU A 423 5.59 -4.62 -16.94
N LEU A 424 4.48 -5.29 -16.58
CA LEU A 424 3.53 -5.83 -17.55
C LEU A 424 2.67 -4.77 -18.27
N SER A 425 2.79 -3.49 -17.90
CA SER A 425 2.08 -2.39 -18.54
C SER A 425 2.97 -1.36 -19.21
N ASN A 426 4.29 -1.48 -19.17
CA ASN A 426 5.19 -0.51 -19.82
C ASN A 426 4.80 -0.26 -21.29
N SER A 427 4.54 1.01 -21.64
CA SER A 427 4.11 1.46 -22.97
C SER A 427 2.81 0.85 -23.51
N ASN A 428 2.01 0.19 -22.66
CA ASN A 428 0.77 -0.43 -23.10
C ASN A 428 -0.35 0.62 -23.28
N PRO A 429 -1.09 0.58 -24.40
CA PRO A 429 -2.27 1.41 -24.59
C PRO A 429 -3.41 0.93 -23.67
N LEU A 430 -3.97 1.85 -22.90
CA LEU A 430 -5.04 1.59 -21.92
C LEU A 430 -6.42 2.08 -22.39
N GLY A 431 -6.53 2.51 -23.65
CA GLY A 431 -7.75 3.08 -24.23
C GLY A 431 -8.01 4.52 -23.78
N GLY A 432 -8.89 5.23 -24.50
CA GLY A 432 -9.22 6.64 -24.21
C GLY A 432 -8.07 7.61 -24.46
N GLY A 433 -7.10 7.24 -25.29
CA GLY A 433 -5.90 8.03 -25.58
C GLY A 433 -4.80 7.89 -24.52
N ILE A 434 -4.97 7.04 -23.51
CA ILE A 434 -3.98 6.84 -22.44
C ILE A 434 -3.03 5.70 -22.80
N THR A 435 -1.74 5.94 -22.63
CA THR A 435 -0.67 4.93 -22.66
C THR A 435 0.02 4.92 -21.30
N TRP A 436 0.25 3.73 -20.75
CA TRP A 436 0.93 3.61 -19.46
C TRP A 436 2.41 3.99 -19.60
N PRO A 437 2.96 4.82 -18.70
CA PRO A 437 4.34 5.27 -18.76
C PRO A 437 5.31 4.16 -18.32
N ASN A 438 6.58 4.32 -18.65
CA ASN A 438 7.59 3.28 -18.41
C ASN A 438 8.22 3.36 -17.01
N SER A 439 8.48 2.20 -16.42
CA SER A 439 9.40 1.99 -15.31
C SER A 439 10.87 2.02 -15.77
N LEU A 440 11.83 1.72 -14.88
CA LEU A 440 13.26 1.54 -15.20
C LEU A 440 13.62 0.09 -15.54
N GLY A 441 12.74 -0.64 -16.25
CA GLY A 441 12.84 -2.09 -16.36
C GLY A 441 12.51 -2.72 -15.01
N PHE A 442 11.22 -2.88 -14.76
CA PHE A 442 10.59 -3.21 -13.48
C PHE A 442 10.58 -2.08 -12.43
N THR A 443 11.72 -1.62 -11.92
CA THR A 443 11.73 -0.73 -10.73
C THR A 443 11.38 0.72 -11.04
N HIS A 444 10.72 1.43 -10.12
CA HIS A 444 10.46 2.88 -10.26
C HIS A 444 11.56 3.76 -9.63
N VAL A 445 12.33 3.21 -8.70
CA VAL A 445 13.57 3.79 -8.17
C VAL A 445 14.66 2.71 -8.22
N SER A 446 15.86 3.08 -8.68
CA SER A 446 16.97 2.14 -8.86
C SER A 446 18.06 2.36 -7.82
N GLU A 447 18.81 1.31 -7.51
CA GLU A 447 20.12 1.37 -6.83
C GLU A 447 21.24 2.02 -7.63
N LEU A 448 21.02 2.27 -8.92
CA LEU A 448 21.95 2.98 -9.80
C LEU A 448 21.71 4.49 -9.71
N THR A 449 22.80 5.25 -9.76
CA THR A 449 22.77 6.70 -9.61
C THR A 449 22.73 7.44 -10.95
N ASP A 450 22.16 8.63 -10.90
CA ASP A 450 22.33 9.69 -11.87
C ASP A 450 23.23 10.77 -11.25
N ALA A 451 24.32 11.10 -11.93
CA ALA A 451 25.25 12.12 -11.48
C ALA A 451 24.70 13.54 -11.64
N ASN A 452 23.70 13.72 -12.52
CA ASN A 452 23.16 15.03 -12.92
C ASN A 452 21.77 15.28 -12.34
N GLY A 453 21.49 14.75 -11.15
CA GLY A 453 20.22 15.00 -10.48
C GLY A 453 20.02 16.49 -10.12
N PRO A 454 18.77 16.94 -10.01
CA PRO A 454 18.42 18.34 -9.74
C PRO A 454 18.96 18.87 -8.39
N GLU A 455 19.26 17.98 -7.45
CA GLU A 455 19.79 18.28 -6.12
C GLU A 455 21.17 17.64 -5.89
N GLY A 456 21.87 17.24 -6.97
CA GLY A 456 23.14 16.53 -6.94
C GLY A 456 23.03 15.04 -7.29
N ILE A 457 24.01 14.23 -6.88
CA ILE A 457 24.02 12.80 -7.16
C ILE A 457 22.84 12.13 -6.46
N ARG A 458 22.02 11.41 -7.23
CA ARG A 458 20.80 10.77 -6.74
C ARG A 458 20.61 9.39 -7.32
N PHE A 459 19.76 8.58 -6.70
CA PHE A 459 19.24 7.36 -7.30
C PHE A 459 18.24 7.68 -8.42
N ARG A 460 18.33 6.91 -9.51
CA ARG A 460 17.49 7.09 -10.70
C ARG A 460 16.03 6.79 -10.40
N ILE A 461 15.14 7.55 -11.01
CA ILE A 461 13.69 7.32 -10.95
C ILE A 461 13.10 7.20 -12.35
N SER A 462 12.02 6.44 -12.49
CA SER A 462 11.40 6.13 -13.79
C SER A 462 10.69 7.32 -14.44
N PRO A 463 10.55 7.33 -15.78
CA PRO A 463 9.67 8.26 -16.50
C PRO A 463 8.24 8.30 -15.95
N ALA A 464 7.69 7.15 -15.55
CA ALA A 464 6.37 7.09 -14.90
C ALA A 464 6.26 7.99 -13.65
N LEU A 465 7.33 8.08 -12.85
CA LEU A 465 7.34 8.97 -11.69
C LEU A 465 7.53 10.42 -12.12
N THR A 466 8.53 10.72 -12.94
CA THR A 466 8.89 12.11 -13.30
C THR A 466 7.80 12.80 -14.10
N ASP A 467 7.18 12.09 -15.03
CA ASP A 467 6.38 12.70 -16.09
C ASP A 467 4.87 12.62 -15.82
N VAL A 468 4.46 11.71 -14.93
CA VAL A 468 3.03 11.44 -14.68
C VAL A 468 2.70 11.55 -13.19
N PHE A 469 3.27 10.68 -12.35
CA PHE A 469 2.75 10.52 -10.98
C PHE A 469 3.24 11.59 -10.00
N LEU A 470 4.50 12.04 -10.07
CA LEU A 470 4.98 13.11 -9.19
C LEU A 470 4.34 14.47 -9.51
N PRO A 471 4.15 14.87 -10.79
CA PRO A 471 3.39 16.08 -11.12
C PRO A 471 1.99 16.10 -10.51
N HIS A 472 1.25 14.99 -10.61
CA HIS A 472 -0.08 14.88 -9.99
C HIS A 472 -0.02 14.99 -8.48
N ARG A 473 0.88 14.25 -7.83
CA ARG A 473 1.05 14.30 -6.36
C ARG A 473 1.42 15.71 -5.88
N LYS A 474 2.28 16.42 -6.62
CA LYS A 474 2.62 17.82 -6.33
C LYS A 474 1.38 18.69 -6.35
N ALA A 475 0.56 18.58 -7.38
CA ALA A 475 -0.63 19.39 -7.50
C ALA A 475 -1.64 19.11 -6.37
N VAL A 476 -1.85 17.84 -6.00
CA VAL A 476 -2.72 17.45 -4.87
C VAL A 476 -2.18 17.99 -3.54
N PHE A 477 -0.87 17.86 -3.31
CA PHE A 477 -0.23 18.31 -2.08
C PHE A 477 -0.27 19.84 -1.93
N GLU A 478 -0.01 20.57 -3.02
CA GLU A 478 -0.13 22.02 -3.06
C GLU A 478 -1.57 22.48 -2.92
N GLU A 479 -2.53 21.77 -3.50
CA GLU A 479 -3.95 22.07 -3.31
C GLU A 479 -4.34 21.96 -1.84
N PHE A 480 -3.93 20.89 -1.16
CA PHE A 480 -4.11 20.78 0.27
C PHE A 480 -3.46 21.96 0.99
N LEU A 481 -2.17 22.23 0.80
CA LEU A 481 -1.45 23.30 1.50
C LEU A 481 -2.09 24.68 1.30
N ASN A 482 -2.58 24.96 0.09
CA ASN A 482 -3.13 26.25 -0.28
C ASN A 482 -4.63 26.41 0.02
N ARG A 483 -5.31 25.35 0.46
CA ARG A 483 -6.75 25.44 0.72
C ARG A 483 -7.04 26.48 1.81
N PRO A 484 -8.10 27.29 1.67
CA PRO A 484 -8.57 28.12 2.76
C PRO A 484 -8.91 27.25 3.97
N ARG A 485 -8.33 27.59 5.11
CA ARG A 485 -8.62 26.94 6.40
C ARG A 485 -9.25 27.99 7.32
N PRO A 486 -10.56 28.26 7.16
CA PRO A 486 -11.23 29.18 8.06
C PRO A 486 -11.24 28.60 9.48
N CYS A 487 -11.37 27.28 9.64
CA CYS A 487 -11.41 26.66 10.96
C CYS A 487 -10.18 25.78 11.18
N HIS A 488 -9.52 25.96 12.32
CA HIS A 488 -8.55 25.02 12.90
C HIS A 488 -8.75 24.96 14.42
N HIS A 489 -8.08 24.03 15.10
CA HIS A 489 -8.24 23.88 16.55
C HIS A 489 -7.68 25.12 17.29
N VAL A 490 -8.41 25.56 18.32
CA VAL A 490 -8.12 26.77 19.12
C VAL A 490 -6.80 26.69 19.90
N CYS A 491 -6.26 25.49 20.10
CA CYS A 491 -4.94 25.28 20.72
C CYS A 491 -3.75 25.39 19.75
N ARG A 492 -3.98 25.70 18.47
CA ARG A 492 -2.92 25.78 17.46
C ARG A 492 -2.83 27.19 16.89
N PRO A 493 -1.64 27.80 16.82
CA PRO A 493 -1.48 29.05 16.12
C PRO A 493 -1.77 28.90 14.63
N GLY A 494 -2.27 29.96 13.98
CA GLY A 494 -2.62 29.94 12.57
C GLY A 494 -3.34 31.21 12.09
N ASN A 495 -4.13 31.03 11.04
CA ASN A 495 -4.99 32.09 10.51
C ASN A 495 -6.05 32.49 11.56
N PRO A 496 -6.64 33.69 11.47
CA PRO A 496 -7.73 34.03 12.37
C PRO A 496 -8.85 32.98 12.28
N ILE A 497 -9.37 32.55 13.43
CA ILE A 497 -10.47 31.59 13.50
C ILE A 497 -11.79 32.37 13.56
N PRO A 498 -12.68 32.26 12.56
CA PRO A 498 -14.03 32.79 12.63
C PRO A 498 -14.77 32.28 13.85
N THR A 499 -15.59 33.15 14.45
CA THR A 499 -16.43 32.81 15.61
C THR A 499 -17.40 31.64 15.33
N THR A 500 -17.67 31.34 14.07
CA THR A 500 -18.49 30.20 13.64
C THR A 500 -17.79 28.85 13.74
N CYS A 501 -16.47 28.80 13.95
CA CYS A 501 -15.71 27.55 13.92
C CYS A 501 -15.82 26.74 15.22
N SER A 502 -15.97 27.39 16.37
CA SER A 502 -16.28 26.71 17.64
C SER A 502 -16.81 27.69 18.69
N PRO A 503 -17.52 27.22 19.73
CA PRO A 503 -17.90 28.06 20.86
C PRO A 503 -16.69 28.68 21.56
N CYS A 504 -15.57 27.95 21.65
CA CYS A 504 -14.33 28.48 22.22
C CYS A 504 -13.75 29.61 21.36
N ALA A 505 -13.71 29.43 20.03
CA ALA A 505 -13.30 30.49 19.13
C ALA A 505 -14.19 31.73 19.25
N ALA A 506 -15.51 31.56 19.39
CA ALA A 506 -16.41 32.67 19.66
C ALA A 506 -16.06 33.40 20.96
N ALA A 507 -15.81 32.67 22.06
CA ALA A 507 -15.51 33.23 23.37
C ALA A 507 -14.15 33.96 23.41
N VAL A 508 -13.10 33.36 22.82
CA VAL A 508 -11.79 34.01 22.70
C VAL A 508 -11.92 35.29 21.87
N CYS A 509 -12.62 35.24 20.74
CA CYS A 509 -12.79 36.39 19.85
C CYS A 509 -13.69 37.49 20.41
N GLU A 510 -14.57 37.17 21.36
CA GLU A 510 -15.31 38.18 22.14
C GLU A 510 -14.38 38.95 23.08
N GLY A 511 -13.40 38.27 23.68
CA GLY A 511 -12.37 38.89 24.51
C GLY A 511 -11.25 39.58 23.72
N ASP A 512 -10.88 39.00 22.57
CA ASP A 512 -9.78 39.44 21.73
C ASP A 512 -10.16 39.37 20.22
N PRO A 513 -10.75 40.43 19.67
CA PRO A 513 -11.14 40.47 18.26
C PRO A 513 -9.97 40.34 17.27
N PHE A 514 -8.72 40.48 17.71
CA PHE A 514 -7.56 40.24 16.85
C PHE A 514 -7.47 38.75 16.48
N CYS A 515 -7.87 37.84 17.37
CA CYS A 515 -7.85 36.40 17.14
C CYS A 515 -8.78 35.94 15.99
N CYS A 516 -9.86 36.67 15.68
CA CYS A 516 -10.77 36.36 14.56
C CYS A 516 -10.54 37.18 13.29
N THR A 517 -9.71 38.22 13.32
CA THR A 517 -9.54 39.11 12.14
C THR A 517 -8.10 39.33 11.72
N GLY A 518 -7.14 39.21 12.63
CA GLY A 518 -5.70 39.39 12.38
C GLY A 518 -4.95 38.08 12.24
N SER A 519 -4.81 37.34 13.35
CA SER A 519 -4.19 36.01 13.39
C SER A 519 -4.54 35.29 14.67
N TRP A 520 -4.56 33.95 14.65
CA TRP A 520 -4.66 33.15 15.87
C TRP A 520 -3.24 32.83 16.36
N ASP A 521 -2.64 33.66 17.20
CA ASP A 521 -1.25 33.46 17.65
C ASP A 521 -1.15 32.70 18.99
N SER A 522 0.04 32.65 19.60
CA SER A 522 0.23 31.99 20.89
C SER A 522 -0.59 32.62 22.01
N ILE A 523 -0.91 33.92 21.91
CA ILE A 523 -1.77 34.61 22.90
C ILE A 523 -3.20 34.11 22.73
N CYS A 524 -3.69 33.98 21.50
CA CYS A 524 -5.01 33.39 21.23
C CYS A 524 -5.11 31.94 21.74
N VAL A 525 -4.02 31.17 21.63
CA VAL A 525 -3.92 29.81 22.19
C VAL A 525 -3.95 29.81 23.72
N ASP A 526 -3.17 30.68 24.37
CA ASP A 526 -3.18 30.82 25.83
C ASP A 526 -4.56 31.27 26.34
N GLN A 527 -5.20 32.21 25.65
CA GLN A 527 -6.58 32.62 25.93
C GLN A 527 -7.57 31.46 25.75
N ALA A 528 -7.43 30.64 24.71
CA ALA A 528 -8.27 29.46 24.53
C ALA A 528 -8.08 28.44 25.64
N ARG A 529 -6.85 28.20 26.10
CA ARG A 529 -6.57 27.35 27.27
C ARG A 529 -7.31 27.86 28.50
N ASP A 530 -7.21 29.16 28.76
CA ASP A 530 -7.72 29.75 29.99
C ASP A 530 -9.25 29.94 29.97
N ILE A 531 -9.82 30.40 28.86
CA ILE A 531 -11.27 30.67 28.69
C ILE A 531 -12.06 29.37 28.55
N CYS A 532 -11.50 28.38 27.85
CA CYS A 532 -12.22 27.17 27.48
C CYS A 532 -11.77 25.94 28.26
N GLU A 533 -10.87 26.10 29.23
CA GLU A 533 -10.31 25.03 30.07
C GLU A 533 -9.69 23.87 29.26
N LEU A 534 -9.07 24.19 28.12
CA LEU A 534 -8.49 23.20 27.20
C LEU A 534 -7.03 22.92 27.54
N ALA A 535 -6.61 21.65 27.45
CA ALA A 535 -5.20 21.28 27.54
C ALA A 535 -4.49 21.53 26.21
N CYS A 536 -4.08 22.78 25.97
CA CYS A 536 -3.23 23.15 24.84
C CYS A 536 -1.76 22.84 25.16
N ASN A 537 -1.19 21.82 24.52
CA ASN A 537 0.18 21.33 24.75
C ASN A 537 1.09 21.56 23.54
#